data_AF-A0A7W0Z2T8-F1
#
_entry.id   AF-A0A7W0Z2T8-F1
#
_cell.length_a   1.000
_cell.length_b   1.000
_cell.length_c   1.000
_cell.angle_alpha   90.00
_cell.angle_beta   90.00
_cell.angle_gamma   90.00
#
_symmetry.space_group_name_H-M   'P 1'
#
loop_
_entity.id
_entity.type
_entity.pdbx_description
1 polymer ?
#
loop_
_entity_poly.entity_id
_entity_poly.type
_entity_poly.pdbx_seq_one_letter_code
_entity_poly.pdbx_strand_id
1 'polypeptide(L)'
;MSTPHPSGRTVRDALEAREAAWLAVAATRSADQPRSVPEPESSVRTSFQRDRDRILHTKSFRRLMHKTQVFIAPSGDHYRTRLTHTLEVTQIARTVGRALRLNEDLIEAVAIGHDLGHTPFGHAGERALAEVFPGFRHNEQSLRIVEVIERDGRGLNLTAPTRDGILRHSKSRAGITVAAGVAPGTLEGEVVKIADGVAYINHDLDDACRAGLVDPADVPADVVEILGATHAGRINTLVLDIVDSSEVDTVPGRIVVSPAIRAAADALREFLYERVYTPINENPDTRRAQNIVRTLYTYYIDDPLRFPPEYARLLSNDPPERVAADFVAAMTDRYATDLYERLFVPQNWTV
;
A
#
# COMPACT_ATOMS: atom_id res chain seq x y z
N MET A 1 2.03 33.65 -8.83
CA MET A 1 0.76 34.38 -8.61
C MET A 1 -0.15 34.01 -9.78
N SER A 2 -1.16 33.17 -9.55
CA SER A 2 -2.12 32.81 -10.61
C SER A 2 -3.12 33.95 -10.78
N THR A 3 -3.29 34.43 -12.00
CA THR A 3 -4.30 35.42 -12.37
C THR A 3 -5.71 34.85 -12.16
N PRO A 4 -6.62 35.58 -11.50
CA PRO A 4 -7.98 35.11 -11.29
C PRO A 4 -8.74 35.05 -12.63
N HIS A 5 -9.55 34.01 -12.80
CA HIS A 5 -10.45 33.85 -13.94
C HIS A 5 -11.48 35.01 -13.92
N PRO A 6 -11.95 35.53 -15.07
CA PRO A 6 -12.86 36.68 -15.16
C PRO A 6 -14.21 36.57 -14.41
N SER A 7 -14.53 35.43 -13.81
CA SER A 7 -15.73 35.18 -13.00
C SER A 7 -15.48 35.21 -11.48
N GLY A 8 -14.25 35.40 -11.02
CA GLY A 8 -13.86 35.30 -9.60
C GLY A 8 -13.85 33.87 -9.05
N ARG A 9 -14.31 32.87 -9.82
CA ARG A 9 -14.23 31.44 -9.48
C ARG A 9 -12.91 30.84 -9.92
N THR A 10 -12.31 30.04 -9.05
CA THR A 10 -11.09 29.31 -9.34
C THR A 10 -11.37 28.01 -10.10
N VAL A 11 -10.34 27.38 -10.68
CA VAL A 11 -10.48 26.05 -11.30
C VAL A 11 -10.87 25.01 -10.26
N ARG A 12 -10.36 25.14 -9.03
CA ARG A 12 -10.78 24.29 -7.91
C ARG A 12 -12.28 24.39 -7.65
N ASP A 13 -12.85 25.59 -7.60
CA ASP A 13 -14.29 25.77 -7.34
C ASP A 13 -15.14 25.04 -8.39
N ALA A 14 -14.68 25.03 -9.65
CA ALA A 14 -15.34 24.31 -10.73
C ALA A 14 -15.23 22.77 -10.57
N LEU A 15 -14.09 22.26 -10.11
CA LEU A 15 -13.90 20.84 -9.81
C LEU A 15 -14.78 20.39 -8.65
N GLU A 16 -14.83 21.16 -7.56
CA GLU A 16 -15.68 20.87 -6.39
C GLU A 16 -17.17 20.94 -6.73
N ALA A 17 -17.59 21.89 -7.58
CA ALA A 17 -18.97 21.94 -8.08
C ALA A 17 -19.31 20.73 -8.98
N ARG A 18 -18.34 20.25 -9.78
CA ARG A 18 -18.52 19.02 -10.57
C ARG A 18 -18.64 17.80 -9.67
N GLU A 19 -17.80 17.71 -8.63
CA GLU A 19 -17.94 16.67 -7.62
C GLU A 19 -19.36 16.71 -7.06
N ALA A 20 -19.80 17.87 -6.53
CA ALA A 20 -21.14 18.12 -5.99
C ALA A 20 -22.27 17.54 -6.85
N ALA A 21 -22.23 17.80 -8.17
CA ALA A 21 -23.27 17.40 -9.11
C ALA A 21 -23.19 15.95 -9.60
N TRP A 22 -22.01 15.32 -9.63
CA TRP A 22 -21.80 14.03 -10.30
C TRP A 22 -21.60 12.84 -9.35
N LEU A 23 -20.89 13.04 -8.25
CA LEU A 23 -20.56 11.93 -7.36
C LEU A 23 -21.81 11.38 -6.67
N ALA A 24 -21.77 10.09 -6.31
CA ALA A 24 -22.83 9.44 -5.55
C ALA A 24 -23.04 10.12 -4.17
N VAL A 25 -24.20 9.91 -3.55
CA VAL A 25 -24.52 10.58 -2.27
C VAL A 25 -23.60 10.13 -1.14
N ALA A 26 -23.16 8.87 -1.16
CA ALA A 26 -22.23 8.32 -0.18
C ALA A 26 -20.75 8.63 -0.46
N ALA A 27 -20.44 9.24 -1.60
CA ALA A 27 -19.06 9.54 -2.00
C ALA A 27 -18.48 10.71 -1.18
N THR A 28 -17.19 10.61 -0.84
CA THR A 28 -16.50 11.63 -0.06
C THR A 28 -16.20 12.85 -0.91
N ARG A 29 -16.63 14.04 -0.47
CA ARG A 29 -16.40 15.30 -1.20
C ARG A 29 -15.11 15.96 -0.74
N SER A 30 -14.37 16.55 -1.67
CA SER A 30 -13.07 17.19 -1.36
C SER A 30 -13.21 18.55 -0.66
N ALA A 31 -14.33 19.26 -0.89
CA ALA A 31 -14.62 20.58 -0.35
C ALA A 31 -14.75 20.59 1.19
N ASP A 32 -15.18 19.48 1.78
CA ASP A 32 -15.49 19.38 3.21
C ASP A 32 -14.32 18.84 4.05
N GLN A 33 -13.09 18.84 3.50
CA GLN A 33 -11.94 18.12 4.07
C GLN A 33 -10.80 19.06 4.47
N PRO A 34 -10.89 19.74 5.62
CA PRO A 34 -9.82 20.57 6.11
C PRO A 34 -8.60 19.72 6.50
N ARG A 35 -7.41 20.32 6.35
CA ARG A 35 -6.15 19.73 6.82
C ARG A 35 -5.93 20.05 8.30
N SER A 36 -5.19 19.19 9.00
CA SER A 36 -4.88 19.38 10.43
C SER A 36 -4.06 20.64 10.69
N VAL A 37 -3.11 20.96 9.81
CA VAL A 37 -2.40 22.24 9.82
C VAL A 37 -2.99 23.12 8.71
N PRO A 38 -3.60 24.28 9.03
CA PRO A 38 -4.13 25.19 8.03
C PRO A 38 -3.06 25.65 7.05
N GLU A 39 -3.39 25.66 5.77
CA GLU A 39 -2.51 26.11 4.70
C GLU A 39 -3.33 26.75 3.58
N PRO A 40 -2.75 27.68 2.79
CA PRO A 40 -3.46 28.28 1.67
C PRO A 40 -3.98 27.23 0.69
N GLU A 41 -5.21 27.44 0.26
CA GLU A 41 -5.86 26.57 -0.70
C GLU A 41 -5.33 26.77 -2.12
N SER A 42 -5.27 25.69 -2.90
CA SER A 42 -4.86 25.78 -4.31
C SER A 42 -6.01 26.33 -5.14
N SER A 43 -5.69 27.20 -6.11
CA SER A 43 -6.67 27.70 -7.08
C SER A 43 -6.99 26.72 -8.22
N VAL A 44 -6.24 25.61 -8.34
CA VAL A 44 -6.34 24.68 -9.47
C VAL A 44 -6.52 23.21 -9.11
N ARG A 45 -6.26 22.82 -7.85
CA ARG A 45 -6.33 21.44 -7.39
C ARG A 45 -7.25 21.31 -6.18
N THR A 46 -8.05 20.25 -6.14
CA THR A 46 -8.83 19.86 -4.95
C THR A 46 -7.92 19.37 -3.82
N SER A 47 -8.48 19.20 -2.63
CA SER A 47 -7.73 18.73 -1.45
C SER A 47 -7.11 17.34 -1.66
N PHE A 48 -7.85 16.42 -2.29
CA PHE A 48 -7.37 15.06 -2.60
C PHE A 48 -6.34 15.01 -3.73
N GLN A 49 -6.47 15.85 -4.76
CA GLN A 49 -5.43 15.99 -5.80
C GLN A 49 -4.10 16.43 -5.19
N ARG A 50 -4.14 17.37 -4.23
CA ARG A 50 -2.94 17.79 -3.50
C ARG A 50 -2.36 16.67 -2.64
N ASP A 51 -3.19 15.81 -2.05
CA ASP A 51 -2.72 14.65 -1.29
C ASP A 51 -1.99 13.65 -2.18
N ARG A 52 -2.60 13.26 -3.30
CA ARG A 52 -1.97 12.41 -4.30
C ARG A 52 -0.62 12.97 -4.73
N ASP A 53 -0.58 14.24 -5.12
CA ASP A 53 0.64 14.87 -5.63
C ASP A 53 1.73 14.90 -4.55
N ARG A 54 1.38 15.09 -3.29
CA ARG A 54 2.33 15.05 -2.15
C ARG A 54 2.93 13.67 -1.99
N ILE A 55 2.10 12.62 -1.96
CA ILE A 55 2.56 11.24 -1.79
C ILE A 55 3.47 10.83 -2.96
N LEU A 56 3.07 11.13 -4.20
CA LEU A 56 3.80 10.77 -5.41
C LEU A 56 5.26 11.28 -5.42
N HIS A 57 5.51 12.46 -4.83
CA HIS A 57 6.83 13.10 -4.80
C HIS A 57 7.67 12.74 -3.56
N THR A 58 7.22 11.83 -2.70
CA THR A 58 7.97 11.40 -1.52
C THR A 58 9.19 10.55 -1.88
N LYS A 59 10.17 10.49 -0.96
CA LYS A 59 11.25 9.51 -1.09
C LYS A 59 10.70 8.09 -0.88
N SER A 60 9.75 7.92 0.03
CA SER A 60 9.13 6.63 0.35
C SER A 60 8.42 6.01 -0.86
N PHE A 61 7.66 6.78 -1.64
CA PHE A 61 7.02 6.28 -2.86
C PHE A 61 8.04 5.82 -3.91
N ARG A 62 9.11 6.60 -4.13
CA ARG A 62 10.18 6.20 -5.08
C ARG A 62 10.88 4.90 -4.66
N ARG A 63 11.03 4.65 -3.37
CA ARG A 63 11.66 3.44 -2.84
C ARG A 63 10.87 2.17 -3.14
N LEU A 64 9.56 2.26 -3.39
CA LEU A 64 8.72 1.11 -3.75
C LEU A 64 9.21 0.40 -5.03
N MET A 65 9.88 1.12 -5.92
CA MET A 65 10.52 0.56 -7.13
C MET A 65 11.65 -0.44 -6.81
N HIS A 66 12.20 -0.38 -5.60
CA HIS A 66 13.35 -1.18 -5.17
C HIS A 66 13.02 -2.06 -3.96
N LYS A 67 11.73 -2.36 -3.77
CA LYS A 67 11.23 -3.32 -2.79
C LYS A 67 10.48 -4.43 -3.49
N THR A 68 10.82 -5.67 -3.19
CA THR A 68 10.12 -6.85 -3.67
C THR A 68 8.72 -6.94 -3.08
N GLN A 69 7.78 -7.46 -3.87
CA GLN A 69 6.43 -7.77 -3.39
C GLN A 69 6.42 -9.07 -2.55
N VAL A 70 6.49 -10.22 -3.21
CA VAL A 70 6.46 -11.56 -2.58
C VAL A 70 7.79 -12.31 -2.69
N PHE A 71 8.43 -12.27 -3.85
CA PHE A 71 9.65 -13.04 -4.12
C PHE A 71 10.89 -12.25 -3.71
N ILE A 72 11.73 -12.85 -2.85
CA ILE A 72 12.99 -12.23 -2.43
C ILE A 72 14.03 -12.49 -3.52
N ALA A 73 14.52 -11.41 -4.14
CA ALA A 73 15.59 -11.41 -5.14
C ALA A 73 15.47 -12.54 -6.21
N PRO A 74 14.32 -12.70 -6.88
CA PRO A 74 14.17 -13.75 -7.87
C PRO A 74 15.08 -13.48 -9.07
N SER A 75 15.60 -14.55 -9.67
CA SER A 75 16.40 -14.45 -10.89
C SER A 75 15.48 -14.13 -12.09
N GLY A 76 15.45 -12.86 -12.50
CA GLY A 76 14.71 -12.40 -13.68
C GLY A 76 14.20 -10.96 -13.58
N ASP A 77 14.07 -10.28 -14.70
CA ASP A 77 13.75 -8.84 -14.77
C ASP A 77 12.24 -8.51 -14.68
N HIS A 78 11.38 -9.53 -14.56
CA HIS A 78 9.92 -9.39 -14.75
C HIS A 78 9.08 -9.62 -13.49
N TYR A 79 9.71 -9.71 -12.31
CA TYR A 79 9.00 -9.85 -11.05
C TYR A 79 8.46 -8.51 -10.55
N ARG A 80 7.26 -8.54 -9.96
CA ARG A 80 6.61 -7.33 -9.47
C ARG A 80 7.35 -6.73 -8.28
N THR A 81 7.51 -5.42 -8.34
CA THR A 81 7.92 -4.59 -7.22
C THR A 81 6.69 -4.08 -6.48
N ARG A 82 6.88 -3.50 -5.30
CA ARG A 82 5.80 -2.80 -4.59
C ARG A 82 5.21 -1.66 -5.40
N LEU A 83 6.03 -1.00 -6.23
CA LEU A 83 5.56 0.06 -7.11
C LEU A 83 4.60 -0.48 -8.17
N THR A 84 4.93 -1.59 -8.83
CA THR A 84 4.02 -2.18 -9.85
C THR A 84 2.72 -2.66 -9.21
N HIS A 85 2.80 -3.31 -8.04
CA HIS A 85 1.61 -3.67 -7.25
C HIS A 85 0.74 -2.45 -6.95
N THR A 86 1.34 -1.38 -6.43
CA THR A 86 0.64 -0.13 -6.11
C THR A 86 -0.07 0.48 -7.32
N LEU A 87 0.56 0.45 -8.51
CA LEU A 87 -0.05 0.95 -9.74
C LEU A 87 -1.24 0.09 -10.19
N GLU A 88 -1.14 -1.23 -10.02
CA GLU A 88 -2.20 -2.19 -10.35
C GLU A 88 -3.39 -2.04 -9.41
N VAL A 89 -3.15 -1.92 -8.10
CA VAL A 89 -4.20 -1.59 -7.10
C VAL A 89 -4.88 -0.28 -7.43
N THR A 90 -4.10 0.75 -7.78
CA THR A 90 -4.62 2.06 -8.16
C THR A 90 -5.51 1.97 -9.40
N GLN A 91 -5.10 1.20 -10.42
CA GLN A 91 -5.88 1.04 -11.65
C GLN A 91 -7.21 0.32 -11.39
N ILE A 92 -7.20 -0.77 -10.62
CA ILE A 92 -8.41 -1.52 -10.25
C ILE A 92 -9.34 -0.63 -9.42
N ALA A 93 -8.82 0.01 -8.38
CA ALA A 93 -9.59 0.84 -7.47
C ALA A 93 -10.22 2.04 -8.20
N ARG A 94 -9.48 2.72 -9.08
CA ARG A 94 -10.02 3.84 -9.89
C ARG A 94 -11.10 3.37 -10.87
N THR A 95 -10.98 2.16 -11.42
CA THR A 95 -12.00 1.58 -12.31
C THR A 95 -13.31 1.36 -11.56
N VAL A 96 -13.25 0.73 -10.39
CA VAL A 96 -14.41 0.53 -9.51
C VAL A 96 -14.99 1.87 -9.06
N GLY A 97 -14.14 2.77 -8.56
CA GLY A 97 -14.53 4.08 -8.08
C GLY A 97 -15.25 4.91 -9.14
N ARG A 98 -14.75 4.91 -10.38
CA ARG A 98 -15.37 5.63 -11.50
C ARG A 98 -16.74 5.06 -11.86
N ALA A 99 -16.86 3.74 -11.91
CA ALA A 99 -18.14 3.07 -12.20
C ALA A 99 -19.19 3.37 -11.12
N LEU A 100 -18.77 3.43 -9.85
CA LEU A 100 -19.61 3.74 -8.70
C LEU A 100 -19.78 5.25 -8.42
N ARG A 101 -19.25 6.13 -9.27
CA ARG A 101 -19.27 7.59 -9.06
C ARG A 101 -18.73 8.03 -7.68
N LEU A 102 -17.69 7.35 -7.20
CA LEU A 102 -16.94 7.71 -5.99
C LEU A 102 -15.81 8.70 -6.32
N ASN A 103 -15.18 9.30 -5.30
CA ASN A 103 -14.11 10.26 -5.51
C ASN A 103 -12.81 9.59 -5.96
N GLU A 104 -12.53 9.68 -7.26
CA GLU A 104 -11.37 9.05 -7.89
C GLU A 104 -10.02 9.59 -7.39
N ASP A 105 -9.94 10.89 -7.06
CA ASP A 105 -8.70 11.50 -6.55
C ASP A 105 -8.40 11.05 -5.11
N LEU A 106 -9.43 10.81 -4.28
CA LEU A 106 -9.26 10.21 -2.95
C LEU A 106 -8.81 8.75 -3.06
N ILE A 107 -9.46 7.97 -3.92
CA ILE A 107 -9.08 6.58 -4.20
C ILE A 107 -7.61 6.50 -4.63
N GLU A 108 -7.21 7.34 -5.58
CA GLU A 108 -5.84 7.37 -6.07
C GLU A 108 -4.85 7.77 -4.96
N ALA A 109 -5.15 8.81 -4.18
CA ALA A 109 -4.30 9.24 -3.07
C ALA A 109 -4.11 8.14 -2.01
N VAL A 110 -5.18 7.44 -1.63
CA VAL A 110 -5.11 6.32 -0.69
C VAL A 110 -4.33 5.15 -1.30
N ALA A 111 -4.63 4.77 -2.55
CA ALA A 111 -3.99 3.66 -3.23
C ALA A 111 -2.49 3.86 -3.39
N ILE A 112 -1.99 5.05 -3.75
CA ILE A 112 -0.53 5.26 -3.83
C ILE A 112 0.15 5.40 -2.46
N GLY A 113 -0.63 5.66 -1.41
CA GLY A 113 -0.13 5.83 -0.04
C GLY A 113 -0.16 4.56 0.81
N HIS A 114 -0.92 3.54 0.43
CA HIS A 114 -1.19 2.38 1.30
C HIS A 114 0.08 1.58 1.64
N ASP A 115 0.99 1.45 0.68
CA ASP A 115 2.11 0.50 0.74
C ASP A 115 3.45 1.13 1.16
N LEU A 116 3.48 2.42 1.49
CA LEU A 116 4.70 3.19 1.78
C LEU A 116 5.55 2.59 2.92
N GLY A 117 4.89 2.01 3.92
CA GLY A 117 5.46 1.54 5.18
C GLY A 117 6.03 0.14 5.17
N HIS A 118 5.96 -0.58 4.04
CA HIS A 118 6.54 -1.92 3.97
C HIS A 118 8.05 -1.89 4.16
N THR A 119 8.56 -2.84 4.92
CA THR A 119 9.99 -3.07 5.11
C THR A 119 10.67 -3.54 3.82
N PRO A 120 12.02 -3.52 3.75
CA PRO A 120 12.73 -4.33 2.76
C PRO A 120 12.32 -5.81 2.87
N PHE A 121 12.38 -6.54 1.76
CA PHE A 121 12.02 -7.96 1.65
C PHE A 121 10.53 -8.27 1.94
N GLY A 122 9.65 -7.28 1.72
CA GLY A 122 8.20 -7.44 1.83
C GLY A 122 7.73 -7.98 3.18
N HIS A 123 6.80 -8.94 3.17
CA HIS A 123 6.25 -9.51 4.40
C HIS A 123 7.28 -10.25 5.26
N ALA A 124 8.37 -10.75 4.66
CA ALA A 124 9.43 -11.39 5.42
C ALA A 124 10.13 -10.38 6.35
N GLY A 125 10.50 -9.22 5.81
CA GLY A 125 11.07 -8.14 6.61
C GLY A 125 10.10 -7.60 7.65
N GLU A 126 8.80 -7.55 7.33
CA GLU A 126 7.78 -7.06 8.25
C GLU A 126 7.68 -7.96 9.48
N ARG A 127 7.62 -9.28 9.27
CA ARG A 127 7.62 -10.27 10.36
C ARG A 127 8.91 -10.17 11.18
N ALA A 128 10.06 -10.08 10.51
CA ALA A 128 11.35 -9.97 11.19
C ALA A 128 11.46 -8.72 12.05
N LEU A 129 10.96 -7.58 11.56
CA LEU A 129 10.96 -6.33 12.31
C LEU A 129 9.95 -6.39 13.46
N ALA A 130 8.77 -7.01 13.25
CA ALA A 130 7.77 -7.20 14.29
C ALA A 130 8.24 -8.13 15.43
N GLU A 131 9.17 -9.05 15.18
CA GLU A 131 9.79 -9.89 16.23
C GLU A 131 10.67 -9.08 17.19
N VAL A 132 11.42 -8.09 16.67
CA VAL A 132 12.36 -7.27 17.46
C VAL A 132 11.79 -5.93 17.89
N PHE A 133 10.72 -5.48 17.24
CA PHE A 133 9.90 -4.32 17.57
C PHE A 133 8.42 -4.74 17.60
N PRO A 134 7.96 -5.35 18.69
CA PRO A 134 6.59 -5.85 18.81
C PRO A 134 5.55 -4.76 18.51
N GLY A 135 4.61 -5.08 17.64
CA GLY A 135 3.57 -4.14 17.17
C GLY A 135 3.90 -3.43 15.86
N PHE A 136 5.03 -3.71 15.21
CA PHE A 136 5.26 -3.23 13.85
C PHE A 136 4.20 -3.75 12.88
N ARG A 137 3.60 -2.84 12.11
CA ARG A 137 2.69 -3.15 11.01
C ARG A 137 2.88 -2.16 9.87
N HIS A 138 2.92 -2.65 8.63
CA HIS A 138 3.20 -1.84 7.45
C HIS A 138 2.22 -0.67 7.28
N ASN A 139 0.92 -0.86 7.55
CA ASN A 139 -0.11 0.17 7.39
C ASN A 139 0.01 1.30 8.43
N GLU A 140 0.34 0.95 9.67
CA GLU A 140 0.64 1.94 10.71
C GLU A 140 1.92 2.71 10.36
N GLN A 141 2.90 2.02 9.79
CA GLN A 141 4.12 2.64 9.29
C GLN A 141 3.85 3.55 8.07
N SER A 142 2.95 3.18 7.15
CA SER A 142 2.54 4.02 6.02
C SER A 142 1.92 5.33 6.51
N LEU A 143 1.05 5.26 7.53
CA LEU A 143 0.49 6.44 8.17
C LEU A 143 1.60 7.29 8.82
N ARG A 144 2.49 6.66 9.58
CA ARG A 144 3.61 7.36 10.24
C ARG A 144 4.54 8.04 9.24
N ILE A 145 4.75 7.45 8.06
CA ILE A 145 5.54 8.07 6.99
C ILE A 145 4.92 9.39 6.54
N VAL A 146 3.61 9.41 6.29
CA VAL A 146 2.92 10.60 5.79
C VAL A 146 2.63 11.63 6.88
N GLU A 147 2.60 11.25 8.16
CA GLU A 147 2.36 12.18 9.27
C GLU A 147 3.62 12.73 9.92
N VAL A 148 4.70 11.94 9.97
CA VAL A 148 5.89 12.26 10.77
C VAL A 148 7.14 12.29 9.91
N ILE A 149 7.45 11.21 9.17
CA ILE A 149 8.81 11.01 8.62
C ILE A 149 9.09 11.90 7.41
N GLU A 150 8.16 11.95 6.45
CA GLU A 150 8.38 12.70 5.22
C GLU A 150 8.53 14.19 5.46
N ARG A 151 9.11 14.89 4.48
CA ARG A 151 9.34 16.34 4.54
C ARG A 151 10.15 16.76 5.77
N ASP A 152 11.23 16.03 6.04
CA ASP A 152 12.22 16.36 7.06
C ASP A 152 11.72 16.24 8.51
N GLY A 153 10.79 15.32 8.79
CA GLY A 153 10.20 15.16 10.12
C GLY A 153 8.91 15.98 10.34
N ARG A 154 8.31 16.53 9.28
CA ARG A 154 7.12 17.41 9.36
C ARG A 154 5.83 16.76 8.85
N GLY A 155 5.94 15.62 8.19
CA GLY A 155 4.84 15.00 7.48
C GLY A 155 4.38 15.78 6.24
N LEU A 156 3.39 15.19 5.57
CA LEU A 156 2.77 15.69 4.36
C LEU A 156 1.49 16.49 4.64
N ASN A 157 1.00 16.53 5.89
CA ASN A 157 -0.22 17.24 6.27
C ASN A 157 -1.42 16.83 5.40
N LEU A 158 -1.60 15.53 5.14
CA LEU A 158 -2.67 14.99 4.28
C LEU A 158 -4.07 15.20 4.90
N THR A 159 -5.11 15.12 4.09
CA THR A 159 -6.50 15.17 4.59
C THR A 159 -6.83 13.94 5.45
N ALA A 160 -7.82 14.07 6.34
CA ALA A 160 -8.21 12.97 7.23
C ALA A 160 -8.70 11.71 6.47
N PRO A 161 -9.52 11.80 5.41
CA PRO A 161 -9.93 10.62 4.64
C PRO A 161 -8.77 9.87 4.00
N THR A 162 -7.77 10.59 3.47
CA THR A 162 -6.59 9.97 2.87
C THR A 162 -5.80 9.18 3.92
N ARG A 163 -5.55 9.80 5.09
CA ARG A 163 -4.85 9.13 6.20
C ARG A 163 -5.59 7.91 6.73
N ASP A 164 -6.91 8.02 6.86
CA ASP A 164 -7.77 6.93 7.31
C ASP A 164 -7.72 5.74 6.35
N GLY A 165 -7.85 6.00 5.04
CA GLY A 165 -7.72 4.97 4.01
C GLY A 165 -6.35 4.28 4.03
N ILE A 166 -5.26 5.07 4.15
CA ILE A 166 -3.89 4.53 4.26
C ILE A 166 -3.75 3.64 5.50
N LEU A 167 -4.30 4.03 6.65
CA LEU A 167 -4.19 3.25 7.88
C LEU A 167 -5.02 1.96 7.83
N ARG A 168 -6.23 2.00 7.26
CA ARG A 168 -7.26 0.96 7.45
C ARG A 168 -7.44 0.03 6.26
N HIS A 169 -6.56 0.09 5.27
CA HIS A 169 -6.64 -0.77 4.08
C HIS A 169 -6.27 -2.24 4.36
N SER A 170 -5.53 -2.55 5.44
CA SER A 170 -5.03 -3.90 5.68
C SER A 170 -6.14 -4.92 5.98
N LYS A 171 -5.89 -6.17 5.56
CA LYS A 171 -6.85 -7.28 5.63
C LYS A 171 -6.40 -8.35 6.60
N SER A 172 -7.36 -9.00 7.23
CA SER A 172 -7.07 -10.19 8.01
C SER A 172 -6.74 -11.36 7.08
N ARG A 173 -6.18 -12.42 7.66
CA ARG A 173 -6.00 -13.69 6.96
C ARG A 173 -7.35 -14.32 6.54
N ALA A 174 -8.43 -14.01 7.24
CA ALA A 174 -9.73 -14.69 7.09
C ALA A 174 -10.47 -14.41 5.77
N GLY A 175 -9.96 -13.54 4.90
CA GLY A 175 -10.51 -13.35 3.57
C GLY A 175 -10.11 -12.02 2.91
N ILE A 176 -10.35 -11.88 1.61
CA ILE A 176 -9.95 -10.70 0.82
C ILE A 176 -10.78 -9.45 1.12
N THR A 177 -11.90 -9.57 1.85
CA THR A 177 -12.75 -8.42 2.24
C THR A 177 -12.70 -8.12 3.75
N VAL A 178 -12.23 -9.07 4.56
CA VAL A 178 -12.23 -8.97 6.02
C VAL A 178 -11.11 -8.03 6.46
N ALA A 179 -11.47 -6.94 7.14
CA ALA A 179 -10.48 -5.99 7.66
C ALA A 179 -9.61 -6.64 8.75
N ALA A 180 -8.33 -6.29 8.81
CA ALA A 180 -7.43 -6.69 9.90
C ALA A 180 -7.77 -5.99 11.22
N GLY A 181 -8.57 -4.92 11.16
CA GLY A 181 -8.99 -4.11 12.28
C GLY A 181 -10.24 -3.29 11.92
N VAL A 182 -10.22 -2.00 12.27
CA VAL A 182 -11.32 -1.09 11.94
C VAL A 182 -11.36 -0.86 10.42
N ALA A 183 -12.54 -0.96 9.82
CA ALA A 183 -12.72 -0.67 8.40
C ALA A 183 -12.47 0.82 8.08
N PRO A 184 -12.08 1.15 6.84
CA PRO A 184 -12.01 2.53 6.38
C PRO A 184 -13.34 3.26 6.61
N GLY A 185 -13.27 4.54 6.98
CA GLY A 185 -14.44 5.38 7.21
C GLY A 185 -15.10 5.90 5.94
N THR A 186 -14.50 5.67 4.77
CA THR A 186 -14.99 6.11 3.45
C THR A 186 -15.14 4.93 2.51
N LEU A 187 -16.11 5.02 1.60
CA LEU A 187 -16.29 4.02 0.54
C LEU A 187 -15.06 3.96 -0.37
N GLU A 188 -14.41 5.10 -0.62
CA GLU A 188 -13.16 5.18 -1.36
C GLU A 188 -12.05 4.34 -0.72
N GLY A 189 -11.88 4.44 0.60
CA GLY A 189 -10.94 3.60 1.36
C GLY A 189 -11.33 2.12 1.32
N GLU A 190 -12.62 1.78 1.37
CA GLU A 190 -13.10 0.41 1.23
C GLU A 190 -12.82 -0.18 -0.16
N VAL A 191 -12.98 0.61 -1.22
CA VAL A 191 -12.63 0.22 -2.58
C VAL A 191 -11.14 -0.07 -2.68
N VAL A 192 -10.27 0.80 -2.14
CA VAL A 192 -8.81 0.53 -2.16
C VAL A 192 -8.46 -0.72 -1.38
N LYS A 193 -9.06 -0.92 -0.19
CA LYS A 193 -8.93 -2.16 0.55
C LYS A 193 -9.27 -3.33 -0.37
N ILE A 194 -10.47 -3.40 -0.94
CA ILE A 194 -10.88 -4.56 -1.75
C ILE A 194 -9.95 -4.75 -2.96
N ALA A 195 -9.65 -3.68 -3.69
CA ALA A 195 -8.76 -3.67 -4.85
C ALA A 195 -7.35 -4.22 -4.54
N ASP A 196 -6.79 -3.92 -3.37
CA ASP A 196 -5.50 -4.48 -2.94
C ASP A 196 -5.50 -6.01 -2.92
N GLY A 197 -6.60 -6.62 -2.48
CA GLY A 197 -6.72 -8.09 -2.47
C GLY A 197 -7.01 -8.68 -3.83
N VAL A 198 -7.75 -7.95 -4.67
CA VAL A 198 -7.97 -8.34 -6.06
C VAL A 198 -6.64 -8.37 -6.81
N ALA A 199 -5.80 -7.33 -6.67
CA ALA A 199 -4.47 -7.29 -7.26
C ALA A 199 -3.59 -8.44 -6.72
N TYR A 200 -3.53 -8.56 -5.39
CA TYR A 200 -2.73 -9.56 -4.68
C TYR A 200 -2.98 -10.99 -5.20
N ILE A 201 -4.22 -11.49 -5.13
CA ILE A 201 -4.51 -12.89 -5.51
C ILE A 201 -4.28 -13.16 -7.00
N ASN A 202 -4.36 -12.15 -7.86
CA ASN A 202 -4.20 -12.35 -9.30
C ASN A 202 -2.74 -12.31 -9.72
N HIS A 203 -1.96 -11.44 -9.09
CA HIS A 203 -0.60 -11.12 -9.52
C HIS A 203 0.38 -12.09 -8.89
N ASP A 204 0.13 -12.50 -7.65
CA ASP A 204 0.92 -13.54 -6.99
C ASP A 204 0.70 -14.91 -7.64
N LEU A 205 -0.51 -15.21 -8.13
CA LEU A 205 -0.75 -16.40 -8.96
C LEU A 205 0.07 -16.34 -10.26
N ASP A 206 0.04 -15.21 -10.97
CA ASP A 206 0.80 -15.04 -12.22
C ASP A 206 2.31 -15.15 -11.99
N ASP A 207 2.85 -14.51 -10.95
CA ASP A 207 4.26 -14.58 -10.59
C ASP A 207 4.65 -16.00 -10.12
N ALA A 208 3.79 -16.70 -9.37
CA ALA A 208 4.03 -18.08 -8.95
C ALA A 208 4.04 -19.07 -10.13
N CYS A 209 3.14 -18.89 -11.10
CA CYS A 209 3.13 -19.68 -12.34
C CYS A 209 4.40 -19.43 -13.16
N ARG A 210 4.83 -18.16 -13.30
CA ARG A 210 6.08 -17.82 -14.00
C ARG A 210 7.32 -18.37 -13.32
N ALA A 211 7.32 -18.40 -11.99
CA ALA A 211 8.40 -19.01 -11.20
C ALA A 211 8.38 -20.55 -11.21
N GLY A 212 7.37 -21.18 -11.82
CA GLY A 212 7.20 -22.63 -11.83
C GLY A 212 6.84 -23.23 -10.47
N LEU A 213 6.37 -22.42 -9.52
CA LEU A 213 5.92 -22.89 -8.20
C LEU A 213 4.49 -23.46 -8.24
N VAL A 214 3.70 -22.99 -9.20
CA VAL A 214 2.31 -23.39 -9.40
C VAL A 214 2.12 -23.74 -10.86
N ASP A 215 1.55 -24.92 -11.13
CA ASP A 215 0.98 -25.19 -12.45
C ASP A 215 -0.41 -24.52 -12.52
N PRO A 216 -0.73 -23.71 -13.54
CA PRO A 216 -2.08 -23.17 -13.73
C PRO A 216 -3.20 -24.23 -13.67
N ALA A 217 -2.91 -25.49 -14.02
CA ALA A 217 -3.85 -26.61 -13.93
C ALA A 217 -4.13 -27.06 -12.48
N ASP A 218 -3.29 -26.70 -11.51
CA ASP A 218 -3.49 -27.00 -10.09
C ASP A 218 -4.48 -26.05 -9.41
N VAL A 219 -4.83 -24.93 -10.06
CA VAL A 219 -5.80 -23.97 -9.50
C VAL A 219 -7.17 -24.66 -9.41
N PRO A 220 -7.88 -24.57 -8.26
CA PRO A 220 -9.16 -25.24 -8.09
C PRO A 220 -10.16 -24.95 -9.22
N ALA A 221 -10.81 -26.00 -9.74
CA ALA A 221 -11.67 -25.90 -10.92
C ALA A 221 -12.87 -24.96 -10.70
N ASP A 222 -13.43 -24.96 -9.49
CA ASP A 222 -14.50 -24.05 -9.06
C ASP A 222 -14.06 -22.59 -9.06
N VAL A 223 -12.82 -22.30 -8.62
CA VAL A 223 -12.22 -20.96 -8.70
C VAL A 223 -12.08 -20.52 -10.15
N VAL A 224 -11.61 -21.41 -11.03
CA VAL A 224 -11.44 -21.13 -12.46
C VAL A 224 -12.79 -20.89 -13.15
N GLU A 225 -13.81 -21.67 -12.81
CA GLU A 225 -15.17 -21.52 -13.34
C GLU A 225 -15.82 -20.20 -12.89
N ILE A 226 -15.67 -19.84 -11.61
CA ILE A 226 -16.33 -18.66 -11.03
C ILE A 226 -15.57 -17.37 -11.38
N LEU A 227 -14.26 -17.33 -11.18
CA LEU A 227 -13.48 -16.09 -11.38
C LEU A 227 -12.99 -15.97 -12.83
N GLY A 228 -12.61 -17.09 -13.46
CA GLY A 228 -12.07 -17.13 -14.80
C GLY A 228 -10.65 -17.72 -14.87
N ALA A 229 -10.32 -18.29 -16.03
CA ALA A 229 -9.03 -18.95 -16.26
C ALA A 229 -7.85 -17.97 -16.48
N THR A 230 -8.12 -16.80 -17.06
CA THR A 230 -7.08 -15.82 -17.39
C THR A 230 -6.98 -14.74 -16.31
N HIS A 231 -5.79 -14.16 -16.18
CA HIS A 231 -5.54 -13.03 -15.29
C HIS A 231 -6.51 -11.87 -15.53
N ALA A 232 -6.68 -11.46 -16.80
CA ALA A 232 -7.63 -10.42 -17.16
C ALA A 232 -9.08 -10.82 -16.88
N GLY A 233 -9.45 -12.08 -17.11
CA GLY A 233 -10.79 -12.61 -16.84
C GLY A 233 -11.15 -12.51 -15.36
N ARG A 234 -10.25 -12.94 -14.47
CA ARG A 234 -10.46 -12.85 -13.01
C ARG A 234 -10.63 -11.43 -12.51
N ILE A 235 -9.76 -10.51 -12.94
CA ILE A 235 -9.87 -9.10 -12.56
C ILE A 235 -11.21 -8.54 -13.06
N ASN A 236 -11.59 -8.81 -14.31
CA ASN A 236 -12.85 -8.33 -14.87
C ASN A 236 -14.06 -8.85 -14.08
N THR A 237 -14.12 -10.15 -13.76
CA THR A 237 -15.20 -10.74 -12.97
C THR A 237 -15.31 -10.08 -11.59
N LEU A 238 -14.18 -9.90 -10.90
CA LEU A 238 -14.15 -9.28 -9.57
C LEU A 238 -14.60 -7.81 -9.62
N VAL A 239 -14.12 -7.03 -10.60
CA VAL A 239 -14.50 -5.62 -10.75
C VAL A 239 -15.99 -5.50 -11.07
N LEU A 240 -16.52 -6.28 -12.01
CA LEU A 240 -17.94 -6.24 -12.35
C LEU A 240 -18.82 -6.60 -11.15
N ASP A 241 -18.47 -7.68 -10.42
CA ASP A 241 -19.20 -8.08 -9.22
C ASP A 241 -19.24 -6.97 -8.15
N ILE A 242 -18.10 -6.32 -7.91
CA ILE A 242 -18.02 -5.21 -6.95
C ILE A 242 -18.93 -4.07 -7.39
N VAL A 243 -18.91 -3.70 -8.67
CA VAL A 243 -19.72 -2.60 -9.20
C VAL A 243 -21.21 -2.93 -9.11
N ASP A 244 -21.60 -4.13 -9.52
CA ASP A 244 -23.00 -4.54 -9.60
C ASP A 244 -23.63 -4.81 -8.22
N SER A 245 -22.81 -5.21 -7.24
CA SER A 245 -23.27 -5.55 -5.88
C SER A 245 -23.25 -4.39 -4.90
N SER A 246 -22.55 -3.29 -5.21
CA SER A 246 -22.35 -2.17 -4.28
C SER A 246 -23.49 -1.16 -4.31
N GLU A 247 -23.77 -0.55 -3.17
CA GLU A 247 -24.83 0.46 -3.00
C GLU A 247 -24.22 1.80 -2.60
N VAL A 248 -24.25 2.80 -3.48
CA VAL A 248 -23.61 4.11 -3.27
C VAL A 248 -24.59 5.29 -3.26
N ASP A 249 -25.84 5.04 -3.63
CA ASP A 249 -26.92 6.03 -3.71
C ASP A 249 -27.75 6.12 -2.41
N THR A 250 -27.30 5.48 -1.33
CA THR A 250 -27.88 5.52 0.02
C THR A 250 -26.82 5.92 1.06
N VAL A 251 -27.23 6.42 2.23
CA VAL A 251 -26.31 6.76 3.34
C VAL A 251 -26.73 6.00 4.61
N PRO A 252 -25.87 5.12 5.17
CA PRO A 252 -24.54 4.76 4.68
C PRO A 252 -24.60 3.85 3.44
N GLY A 253 -23.74 4.12 2.45
CA GLY A 253 -23.51 3.22 1.32
C GLY A 253 -22.64 2.03 1.72
N ARG A 254 -22.42 1.09 0.80
CA ARG A 254 -21.69 -0.17 1.04
C ARG A 254 -20.94 -0.62 -0.21
N ILE A 255 -19.67 -1.01 -0.05
CA ILE A 255 -18.93 -1.73 -1.08
C ILE A 255 -19.03 -3.24 -0.81
N VAL A 256 -19.52 -3.99 -1.78
CA VAL A 256 -19.88 -5.41 -1.60
C VAL A 256 -19.16 -6.26 -2.63
N VAL A 257 -18.61 -7.39 -2.18
CA VAL A 257 -18.26 -8.54 -3.04
C VAL A 257 -19.30 -9.62 -2.76
N SER A 258 -19.98 -10.11 -3.79
CA SER A 258 -21.07 -11.07 -3.62
C SER A 258 -20.59 -12.35 -2.94
N PRO A 259 -21.47 -13.09 -2.23
CA PRO A 259 -21.07 -14.28 -1.49
C PRO A 259 -20.33 -15.34 -2.33
N ALA A 260 -20.78 -15.57 -3.57
CA ALA A 260 -20.16 -16.55 -4.47
C ALA A 260 -18.76 -16.12 -4.92
N ILE A 261 -18.62 -14.86 -5.38
CA ILE A 261 -17.33 -14.32 -5.82
C ILE A 261 -16.34 -14.22 -4.66
N ARG A 262 -16.80 -13.79 -3.48
CA ARG A 262 -15.97 -13.75 -2.28
C ARG A 262 -15.45 -15.13 -1.91
N ALA A 263 -16.32 -16.15 -1.89
CA ALA A 263 -15.91 -17.52 -1.56
C ALA A 263 -14.84 -18.05 -2.53
N ALA A 264 -15.00 -17.81 -3.83
CA ALA A 264 -14.01 -18.21 -4.82
C ALA A 264 -12.67 -17.44 -4.67
N ALA A 265 -12.73 -16.14 -4.37
CA ALA A 265 -11.53 -15.34 -4.15
C ALA A 265 -10.78 -15.75 -2.87
N ASP A 266 -11.52 -16.09 -1.80
CA ASP A 266 -10.94 -16.61 -0.57
C ASP A 266 -10.32 -18.00 -0.78
N ALA A 267 -10.98 -18.88 -1.55
CA ALA A 267 -10.41 -20.18 -1.94
C ALA A 267 -9.11 -20.03 -2.75
N LEU A 268 -9.06 -19.09 -3.70
CA LEU A 268 -7.82 -18.79 -4.42
C LEU A 268 -6.71 -18.30 -3.48
N ARG A 269 -7.06 -17.45 -2.52
CA ARG A 269 -6.10 -16.94 -1.53
C ARG A 269 -5.53 -18.07 -0.66
N GLU A 270 -6.36 -18.99 -0.18
CA GLU A 270 -5.89 -20.14 0.60
C GLU A 270 -5.01 -21.06 -0.24
N PHE A 271 -5.37 -21.32 -1.51
CA PHE A 271 -4.52 -22.06 -2.45
C PHE A 271 -3.13 -21.43 -2.59
N LEU A 272 -3.04 -20.11 -2.79
CA LEU A 272 -1.76 -19.39 -2.84
C LEU A 272 -0.99 -19.47 -1.52
N TYR A 273 -1.70 -19.46 -0.39
CA TYR A 273 -1.05 -19.60 0.91
C TYR A 273 -0.37 -20.96 1.08
N GLU A 274 -1.06 -22.03 0.70
CA GLU A 274 -0.53 -23.38 0.78
C GLU A 274 0.60 -23.62 -0.24
N ARG A 275 0.41 -23.21 -1.49
CA ARG A 275 1.32 -23.53 -2.60
C ARG A 275 2.46 -22.54 -2.79
N VAL A 276 2.31 -21.30 -2.35
CA VAL A 276 3.28 -20.21 -2.63
C VAL A 276 3.84 -19.64 -1.34
N TYR A 277 3.01 -19.04 -0.48
CA TYR A 277 3.51 -18.27 0.66
C TYR A 277 4.16 -19.16 1.71
N THR A 278 3.57 -20.30 2.05
CA THR A 278 4.14 -21.20 3.08
C THR A 278 5.53 -21.70 2.68
N PRO A 279 5.73 -22.27 1.47
CA PRO A 279 7.07 -22.67 1.00
C PRO A 279 8.08 -21.52 0.95
N ILE A 280 7.67 -20.33 0.46
CA ILE A 280 8.57 -19.16 0.39
C ILE A 280 8.98 -18.71 1.79
N ASN A 281 8.06 -18.71 2.75
CA ASN A 281 8.34 -18.30 4.11
C ASN A 281 9.35 -19.23 4.81
N GLU A 282 9.40 -20.50 4.40
CA GLU A 282 10.34 -21.50 4.91
C GLU A 282 11.66 -21.55 4.12
N ASN A 283 11.79 -20.78 3.04
CA ASN A 283 13.01 -20.75 2.23
C ASN A 283 14.22 -20.23 3.06
N PRO A 284 15.41 -20.87 2.96
CA PRO A 284 16.63 -20.39 3.59
C PRO A 284 16.97 -18.91 3.29
N ASP A 285 16.73 -18.43 2.07
CA ASP A 285 17.00 -17.04 1.70
C ASP A 285 16.05 -16.07 2.40
N THR A 286 14.79 -16.47 2.62
CA THR A 286 13.85 -15.72 3.46
C THR A 286 14.40 -15.58 4.87
N ARG A 287 14.93 -16.64 5.47
CA ARG A 287 15.53 -16.57 6.81
C ARG A 287 16.76 -15.66 6.86
N ARG A 288 17.59 -15.65 5.81
CA ARG A 288 18.73 -14.72 5.68
C ARG A 288 18.27 -13.27 5.60
N ALA A 289 17.27 -12.98 4.76
CA ALA A 289 16.67 -11.64 4.65
C ALA A 289 16.08 -11.16 5.98
N GLN A 290 15.37 -12.04 6.70
CA GLN A 290 14.87 -11.75 8.04
C GLN A 290 15.99 -11.45 9.05
N ASN A 291 17.12 -12.18 8.96
CA ASN A 291 18.27 -11.92 9.80
C ASN A 291 18.89 -10.54 9.52
N ILE A 292 19.02 -10.13 8.26
CA ILE A 292 19.49 -8.80 7.86
C ILE A 292 18.67 -7.71 8.58
N VAL A 293 17.34 -7.80 8.52
CA VAL A 293 16.44 -6.83 9.16
C VAL A 293 16.64 -6.77 10.67
N ARG A 294 16.67 -7.92 11.35
CA ARG A 294 16.87 -7.98 12.81
C ARG A 294 18.23 -7.42 13.22
N THR A 295 19.30 -7.80 12.53
CA THR A 295 20.66 -7.32 12.84
C THR A 295 20.80 -5.81 12.62
N LEU A 296 20.27 -5.28 11.52
CA LEU A 296 20.30 -3.84 11.26
C LEU A 296 19.51 -3.06 12.30
N TYR A 297 18.34 -3.56 12.72
CA TYR A 297 17.59 -2.97 13.82
C TYR A 297 18.41 -2.90 15.10
N THR A 298 18.99 -4.03 15.54
CA THR A 298 19.86 -4.10 16.73
C THR A 298 21.04 -3.14 16.64
N TYR A 299 21.68 -3.07 15.47
CA TYR A 299 22.83 -2.19 15.25
C TYR A 299 22.54 -0.71 15.48
N TYR A 300 21.34 -0.24 15.15
CA TYR A 300 20.94 1.15 15.31
C TYR A 300 20.43 1.48 16.71
N ILE A 301 19.82 0.52 17.42
CA ILE A 301 19.43 0.74 18.82
C ILE A 301 20.64 0.75 19.76
N ASP A 302 21.70 -0.02 19.45
CA ASP A 302 22.89 -0.12 20.29
C ASP A 302 23.66 1.19 20.42
N ASP A 303 23.57 2.06 19.41
CA ASP A 303 24.25 3.35 19.38
C ASP A 303 23.48 4.35 18.50
N PRO A 304 22.66 5.22 19.11
CA PRO A 304 21.87 6.22 18.40
C PRO A 304 22.69 7.24 17.59
N LEU A 305 24.01 7.35 17.80
CA LEU A 305 24.86 8.24 16.98
C LEU A 305 25.07 7.72 15.56
N ARG A 306 24.70 6.45 15.29
CA ARG A 306 24.82 5.83 13.96
C ARG A 306 23.71 6.27 13.00
N PHE A 307 22.61 6.83 13.49
CA PHE A 307 21.49 7.21 12.65
C PHE A 307 21.89 8.29 11.62
N PRO A 308 21.44 8.17 10.36
CA PRO A 308 21.58 9.26 9.40
C PRO A 308 20.91 10.54 9.91
N PRO A 309 21.40 11.74 9.56
CA PRO A 309 20.88 13.02 10.06
C PRO A 309 19.37 13.23 9.86
N GLU A 310 18.79 12.65 8.82
CA GLU A 310 17.35 12.72 8.56
C GLU A 310 16.50 11.90 9.55
N TYR A 311 17.05 10.83 10.15
CA TYR A 311 16.37 10.01 11.17
C TYR A 311 16.81 10.39 12.58
N ALA A 312 18.06 10.82 12.78
CA ALA A 312 18.57 11.26 14.08
C ALA A 312 17.74 12.40 14.68
N ARG A 313 17.16 13.28 13.85
CA ARG A 313 16.25 14.34 14.32
C ARG A 313 14.95 13.84 14.96
N LEU A 314 14.51 12.64 14.61
CA LEU A 314 13.30 12.03 15.17
C LEU A 314 13.53 11.60 16.62
N LEU A 315 14.79 11.40 17.05
CA LEU A 315 15.15 11.06 18.43
C LEU A 315 14.75 12.15 19.43
N SER A 316 14.49 13.38 18.97
CA SER A 316 13.97 14.45 19.84
C SER A 316 12.55 14.17 20.35
N ASN A 317 11.76 13.38 19.62
CA ASN A 317 10.35 13.11 19.93
C ASN A 317 10.05 11.61 20.14
N ASP A 318 10.86 10.73 19.57
CA ASP A 318 10.64 9.28 19.56
C ASP A 318 11.84 8.53 20.18
N PRO A 319 11.60 7.38 20.82
CA PRO A 319 12.68 6.56 21.37
C PRO A 319 13.53 5.91 20.25
N PRO A 320 14.81 5.58 20.51
CA PRO A 320 15.71 4.98 19.52
C PRO A 320 15.15 3.74 18.82
N GLU A 321 14.40 2.91 19.53
CA GLU A 321 13.73 1.70 19.02
C GLU A 321 12.74 2.03 17.90
N ARG A 322 11.93 3.08 18.09
CA ARG A 322 10.99 3.53 17.05
C ARG A 322 11.74 4.11 15.86
N VAL A 323 12.78 4.91 16.10
CA VAL A 323 13.59 5.50 15.02
C VAL A 323 14.36 4.43 14.24
N ALA A 324 14.83 3.38 14.91
CA ALA A 324 15.42 2.19 14.29
C ALA A 324 14.41 1.47 13.39
N ALA A 325 13.19 1.22 13.88
CA ALA A 325 12.14 0.62 13.09
C ALA A 325 11.79 1.48 11.86
N ASP A 326 11.69 2.80 12.02
CA ASP A 326 11.43 3.74 10.92
C ASP A 326 12.52 3.69 9.86
N PHE A 327 13.80 3.68 10.28
CA PHE A 327 14.92 3.70 9.37
C PHE A 327 15.08 2.37 8.62
N VAL A 328 15.01 1.25 9.34
CA VAL A 328 15.12 -0.10 8.75
C VAL A 328 13.95 -0.35 7.80
N ALA A 329 12.72 -0.02 8.17
CA ALA A 329 11.57 -0.18 7.28
C ALA A 329 11.68 0.66 6.01
N ALA A 330 12.33 1.82 6.07
CA ALA A 330 12.50 2.71 4.93
C ALA A 330 13.58 2.26 3.92
N MET A 331 14.43 1.30 4.25
CA MET A 331 15.47 0.80 3.35
C MET A 331 14.87 0.09 2.14
N THR A 332 15.56 0.18 0.99
CA THR A 332 15.30 -0.70 -0.15
C THR A 332 16.01 -2.04 0.07
N ASP A 333 15.62 -3.08 -0.66
CA ASP A 333 16.17 -4.42 -0.46
C ASP A 333 17.68 -4.44 -0.70
N ARG A 334 18.12 -3.86 -1.82
CA ARG A 334 19.54 -3.73 -2.16
C ARG A 334 20.30 -2.92 -1.11
N TYR A 335 19.75 -1.79 -0.67
CA TYR A 335 20.42 -0.95 0.33
C TYR A 335 20.59 -1.70 1.65
N ALA A 336 19.57 -2.45 2.11
CA ALA A 336 19.64 -3.23 3.33
C ALA A 336 20.71 -4.33 3.22
N THR A 337 20.77 -5.05 2.10
CA THR A 337 21.79 -6.07 1.85
C THR A 337 23.20 -5.46 1.81
N ASP A 338 23.42 -4.43 0.99
CA ASP A 338 24.72 -3.77 0.86
C ASP A 338 25.20 -3.19 2.21
N LEU A 339 24.29 -2.61 2.99
CA LEU A 339 24.61 -2.08 4.30
C LEU A 339 25.00 -3.19 5.27
N TYR A 340 24.26 -4.31 5.28
CA TYR A 340 24.59 -5.45 6.10
C TYR A 340 25.96 -6.03 5.76
N GLU A 341 26.26 -6.21 4.48
CA GLU A 341 27.56 -6.70 4.00
C GLU A 341 28.70 -5.78 4.46
N ARG A 342 28.55 -4.47 4.28
CA ARG A 342 29.57 -3.50 4.71
C ARG A 342 29.81 -3.50 6.22
N LEU A 343 28.78 -3.71 7.02
CA LEU A 343 28.86 -3.59 8.47
C LEU A 343 29.30 -4.89 9.16
N PHE A 344 28.89 -6.04 8.65
CA PHE A 344 29.02 -7.32 9.35
C PHE A 344 29.86 -8.38 8.63
N VAL A 345 30.13 -8.19 7.33
CA VAL A 345 30.96 -9.13 6.56
C VAL A 345 32.38 -8.57 6.45
N PRO A 346 33.40 -9.27 6.99
CA PRO A 346 34.78 -8.84 6.87
C PRO A 346 35.19 -8.70 5.39
N GLN A 347 35.80 -7.58 5.06
CA GLN A 347 36.40 -7.39 3.73
C GLN A 347 37.79 -8.05 3.73
N ASN A 348 38.07 -8.88 2.72
CA ASN A 348 39.39 -9.47 2.55
C ASN A 348 40.43 -8.35 2.41
N TRP A 349 41.54 -8.47 3.13
CA TRP A 349 42.65 -7.52 3.00
C TRP A 349 43.29 -7.72 1.63
N THR A 350 43.08 -6.79 0.70
CA THR A 350 43.96 -6.64 -0.46
C THR A 350 45.27 -6.03 0.04
N VAL A 351 46.30 -6.87 0.16
CA VAL A 351 47.69 -6.48 0.41
C VAL A 351 48.30 -5.92 -0.86
#